data_AF-A0AAZ3PKY3-F1
#
_entry.id   AF-A0AAZ3PKY3-F1
#
_cell.length_a   1.000
_cell.length_b   1.000
_cell.length_c   1.000
_cell.angle_alpha   90.00
_cell.angle_beta   90.00
_cell.angle_gamma   90.00
#
_symmetry.space_group_name_H-M   'P 1'
#
loop_
_entity.id
_entity.type
_entity.pdbx_description
1 polymer ?
#
loop_
_entity_poly.entity_id
_entity_poly.type
_entity_poly.pdbx_seq_one_letter_code
_entity_poly.pdbx_strand_id
1 'polypeptide(L)'
;MGLVQWLKGQFLCHLVICYGFFVSGLLINLLQICTLPLWPINKQLARRINCKLGYSLTSQSVALLEWWSGTEVTLYTDPENYQLYGKENAIVVLNHNFEIDFLCGWTFCERFGVLGASKCLAKKELSYLPVIGWMWYFLEMVFIKRKWEEDKSNFVQSLQNLRDYPENFWDKFQEDYSQTGCFPGPKVTPPCRPWALINWLGWTCLLLYPLCLLLVQLVNSGSILTIMATVAFCAAVSFGVRWMIGQTEIKRSSSYGVPLNNK
;
A
#
# COMPACT_ATOMS: atom_id res chain seq x y z
N MET A 1 -7.84 -27.14 -14.39
CA MET A 1 -7.58 -25.69 -14.26
C MET A 1 -7.94 -25.01 -15.57
N GLY A 2 -8.50 -23.80 -15.55
CA GLY A 2 -8.73 -23.02 -16.79
C GLY A 2 -7.46 -22.31 -17.27
N LEU A 3 -7.40 -21.95 -18.56
CA LEU A 3 -6.25 -21.30 -19.20
C LEU A 3 -5.80 -20.03 -18.44
N VAL A 4 -6.74 -19.20 -18.01
CA VAL A 4 -6.47 -17.98 -17.22
C VAL A 4 -5.78 -18.30 -15.89
N GLN A 5 -6.18 -19.38 -15.20
CA GLN A 5 -5.56 -19.77 -13.93
C GLN A 5 -4.15 -20.34 -14.14
N TRP A 6 -3.93 -21.06 -15.25
CA TRP A 6 -2.60 -21.52 -15.64
C TRP A 6 -1.68 -20.35 -16.01
N LEU A 7 -2.17 -19.35 -16.75
CA LEU A 7 -1.45 -18.12 -17.07
C LEU A 7 -1.06 -17.34 -15.81
N LYS A 8 -2.01 -17.16 -14.87
CA LYS A 8 -1.75 -16.50 -13.58
C LYS A 8 -0.67 -17.22 -12.76
N GLY A 9 -0.50 -18.54 -12.94
CA GLY A 9 0.55 -19.34 -12.29
C GLY A 9 1.96 -19.20 -12.89
N GLN A 10 2.13 -18.57 -14.05
CA GLN A 10 3.43 -18.56 -14.74
C GLN A 10 4.48 -17.69 -14.05
N PHE A 11 5.71 -18.19 -13.95
CA PHE A 11 6.85 -17.44 -13.39
C PHE A 11 7.08 -16.11 -14.11
N LEU A 12 6.95 -16.07 -15.44
CA LEU A 12 7.14 -14.85 -16.24
C LEU A 12 6.11 -13.76 -15.90
N CYS A 13 4.85 -14.11 -15.61
CA CYS A 13 3.84 -13.15 -15.19
C CYS A 13 4.18 -12.55 -13.82
N HIS A 14 4.60 -13.37 -12.86
CA HIS A 14 5.07 -12.90 -11.56
C HIS A 14 6.34 -12.03 -11.68
N LEU A 15 7.27 -12.39 -12.56
CA LEU A 15 8.48 -11.59 -12.83
C LEU A 15 8.13 -10.20 -13.38
N VAL A 16 7.23 -10.10 -14.35
CA VAL A 16 6.74 -8.82 -14.90
C VAL A 16 6.04 -7.99 -13.83
N ILE A 17 5.18 -8.61 -13.01
CA ILE A 17 4.47 -7.93 -11.90
C ILE A 17 5.45 -7.37 -10.87
N CYS A 18 6.38 -8.19 -10.38
CA CYS A 18 7.36 -7.77 -9.38
C CYS A 18 8.33 -6.72 -9.94
N TYR A 19 8.84 -6.89 -11.16
CA TYR A 19 9.69 -5.90 -11.82
C TYR A 19 8.96 -4.57 -12.00
N GLY A 20 7.73 -4.60 -12.50
CA GLY A 20 6.88 -3.41 -12.68
C GLY A 20 6.70 -2.65 -11.37
N PHE A 21 6.31 -3.34 -10.29
CA PHE A 21 6.11 -2.73 -8.98
C PHE A 21 7.40 -2.13 -8.41
N PHE A 22 8.52 -2.87 -8.42
CA PHE A 22 9.78 -2.38 -7.83
C PHE A 22 10.41 -1.25 -8.65
N VAL A 23 10.43 -1.33 -9.99
CA VAL A 23 11.05 -0.30 -10.83
C VAL A 23 10.18 0.96 -10.89
N SER A 24 8.86 0.84 -11.04
CA SER A 24 7.97 2.02 -10.92
C SER A 24 8.07 2.64 -9.52
N GLY A 25 8.13 1.83 -8.46
CA GLY A 25 8.29 2.29 -7.09
C GLY A 25 9.59 3.06 -6.82
N LEU A 26 10.71 2.60 -7.39
CA LEU A 26 11.99 3.33 -7.30
C LEU A 26 11.94 4.64 -8.09
N LEU A 27 11.40 4.64 -9.31
CA LEU A 27 11.20 5.86 -10.11
C LEU A 27 10.27 6.86 -9.39
N ILE A 28 9.22 6.36 -8.74
CA ILE A 28 8.31 7.15 -7.91
C ILE A 28 9.06 7.75 -6.71
N ASN A 29 9.84 6.97 -5.95
CA ASN A 29 10.62 7.53 -4.85
C ASN A 29 11.61 8.62 -5.30
N LEU A 30 12.25 8.48 -6.48
CA LEU A 30 13.11 9.53 -7.04
C LEU A 30 12.31 10.83 -7.29
N LEU A 31 11.11 10.72 -7.87
CA LEU A 31 10.20 11.87 -8.04
C LEU A 31 9.75 12.46 -6.69
N GLN A 32 9.54 11.63 -5.66
CA GLN A 32 9.22 12.09 -4.31
C GLN A 32 10.39 12.87 -3.67
N ILE A 33 11.64 12.40 -3.85
CA ILE A 33 12.85 13.13 -3.43
C ILE A 33 12.93 14.50 -4.12
N CYS A 34 12.56 14.60 -5.41
CA CYS A 34 12.46 15.88 -6.12
C CYS A 34 11.38 16.83 -5.55
N THR A 35 10.47 16.39 -4.67
CA THR A 35 9.53 17.28 -3.97
C THR A 35 10.11 17.94 -2.73
N LEU A 36 11.27 17.51 -2.22
CA LEU A 36 11.88 18.07 -1.00
C LEU A 36 12.12 19.60 -1.07
N PRO A 37 12.63 20.19 -2.16
CA PRO A 37 12.80 21.65 -2.27
C PRO A 37 11.47 22.42 -2.26
N LEU A 38 10.36 21.77 -2.62
CA LEU A 38 9.02 22.37 -2.61
C LEU A 38 8.41 22.39 -1.21
N TRP A 39 8.85 21.55 -0.28
CA TRP A 39 8.33 21.49 1.10
C TRP A 39 8.39 22.84 1.86
N PRO A 40 9.52 23.57 1.92
CA PRO A 40 9.57 24.88 2.56
C PRO A 40 8.86 26.00 1.78
N ILE A 41 8.62 25.83 0.48
CA ILE A 41 7.98 26.84 -0.39
C ILE A 41 6.46 26.69 -0.35
N ASN A 42 5.96 25.47 -0.54
CA ASN A 42 4.55 25.13 -0.54
C ASN A 42 4.34 23.66 -0.13
N LYS A 43 4.40 23.41 1.18
CA LYS A 43 4.06 22.15 1.86
C LYS A 43 2.80 21.48 1.29
N GLN A 44 1.75 22.25 0.99
CA GLN A 44 0.47 21.71 0.53
C GLN A 44 0.52 21.22 -0.93
N LEU A 45 1.28 21.88 -1.80
CA LEU A 45 1.53 21.38 -3.15
C LEU A 45 2.45 20.15 -3.11
N ALA A 46 3.48 20.15 -2.26
CA ALA A 46 4.34 18.98 -2.05
C ALA A 46 3.52 17.76 -1.56
N ARG A 47 2.60 17.96 -0.61
CA ARG A 47 1.64 16.92 -0.16
C ARG A 47 0.76 16.39 -1.29
N ARG A 48 0.13 17.28 -2.07
CA ARG A 48 -0.74 16.88 -3.19
C ARG A 48 0.02 16.08 -4.25
N ILE A 49 1.23 16.50 -4.61
CA ILE A 49 2.09 15.75 -5.54
C ILE A 49 2.44 14.37 -4.95
N ASN A 50 2.86 14.30 -3.69
CA ASN A 50 3.15 13.03 -3.03
C ASN A 50 1.93 12.10 -2.93
N CYS A 51 0.71 12.64 -2.76
CA CYS A 51 -0.52 11.84 -2.81
C CYS A 51 -0.75 11.19 -4.18
N LYS A 52 -0.49 11.90 -5.30
CA LYS A 52 -0.64 11.32 -6.65
C LYS A 52 0.51 10.37 -7.00
N LEU A 53 1.74 10.64 -6.52
CA LEU A 53 2.88 9.73 -6.64
C LEU A 53 2.65 8.43 -5.85
N GLY A 54 2.18 8.53 -4.60
CA GLY A 54 1.81 7.38 -3.77
C GLY A 54 0.67 6.56 -4.37
N TYR A 55 -0.37 7.23 -4.88
CA TYR A 55 -1.45 6.59 -5.64
C TYR A 55 -0.91 5.74 -6.80
N SER A 56 0.07 6.27 -7.55
CA SER A 56 0.67 5.59 -8.71
C SER A 56 1.38 4.27 -8.35
N LEU A 57 1.76 4.08 -7.09
CA LEU A 57 2.32 2.81 -6.59
C LEU A 57 1.26 1.95 -5.88
N THR A 58 0.50 2.49 -4.91
CA THR A 58 -0.48 1.70 -4.14
C THR A 58 -1.62 1.15 -4.99
N SER A 59 -2.04 1.87 -6.04
CA SER A 59 -3.07 1.40 -6.96
C SER A 59 -2.65 0.17 -7.77
N GLN A 60 -1.34 -0.11 -7.93
CA GLN A 60 -0.88 -1.36 -8.55
C GLN A 60 -1.20 -2.57 -7.64
N SER A 61 -1.04 -2.43 -6.33
CA SER A 61 -1.42 -3.48 -5.37
C SER A 61 -2.94 -3.69 -5.33
N VAL A 62 -3.74 -2.62 -5.45
CA VAL A 62 -5.21 -2.73 -5.58
C VAL A 62 -5.61 -3.36 -6.91
N ALA A 63 -4.94 -3.02 -8.01
CA ALA A 63 -5.12 -3.66 -9.31
C ALA A 63 -4.87 -5.16 -9.24
N LEU A 64 -3.82 -5.59 -8.52
CA LEU A 64 -3.56 -7.00 -8.28
C LEU A 64 -4.67 -7.67 -7.45
N LEU A 65 -5.18 -7.04 -6.39
CA LEU A 65 -6.22 -7.65 -5.55
C LEU A 65 -7.57 -7.78 -6.29
N GLU A 66 -8.09 -6.68 -6.83
CA GLU A 66 -9.41 -6.67 -7.49
C GLU A 66 -9.38 -7.36 -8.86
N TRP A 67 -8.39 -7.06 -9.72
CA TRP A 67 -8.44 -7.44 -11.14
C TRP A 67 -7.57 -8.67 -11.46
N TRP A 68 -6.41 -8.84 -10.80
CA TRP A 68 -5.57 -10.04 -11.03
C TRP A 68 -6.02 -11.25 -10.21
N SER A 69 -6.28 -11.14 -8.91
CA SER A 69 -6.89 -12.25 -8.15
C SER A 69 -8.40 -12.40 -8.39
N GLY A 70 -9.12 -11.32 -8.69
CA GLY A 70 -10.58 -11.35 -8.81
C GLY A 70 -11.29 -11.26 -7.46
N THR A 71 -10.69 -10.58 -6.47
CA THR A 71 -11.22 -10.52 -5.10
C THR A 71 -12.34 -9.50 -4.97
N GLU A 72 -13.55 -9.97 -4.67
CA GLU A 72 -14.69 -9.10 -4.40
C GLU A 72 -14.64 -8.49 -3.00
N VAL A 73 -14.41 -7.18 -2.90
CA VAL A 73 -14.64 -6.43 -1.66
C VAL A 73 -16.11 -5.98 -1.59
N THR A 74 -16.77 -6.30 -0.48
CA THR A 74 -18.14 -5.90 -0.14
C THR A 74 -18.12 -4.90 1.02
N LEU A 75 -19.05 -3.94 1.02
CA LEU A 75 -19.34 -3.05 2.15
C LEU A 75 -20.70 -3.39 2.76
N TYR A 76 -20.82 -3.22 4.06
CA TYR A 76 -22.09 -3.12 4.78
C TYR A 76 -22.07 -1.78 5.49
N THR A 77 -23.10 -0.97 5.30
CA THR A 77 -23.19 0.39 5.86
C THR A 77 -24.61 0.91 5.81
N ASP A 78 -24.89 1.94 6.59
CA ASP A 78 -26.11 2.72 6.47
C ASP A 78 -26.12 3.55 5.16
N PRO A 79 -27.21 3.56 4.37
CA PRO A 79 -27.32 4.38 3.16
C PRO A 79 -27.11 5.89 3.38
N GLU A 80 -27.42 6.42 4.57
CA GLU A 80 -27.19 7.84 4.89
C GLU A 80 -25.68 8.15 4.98
N ASN A 81 -24.94 7.30 5.72
CA ASN A 81 -23.49 7.42 5.89
C ASN A 81 -22.72 7.24 4.57
N TYR A 82 -23.25 6.45 3.63
CA TYR A 82 -22.63 6.26 2.30
C TYR A 82 -22.38 7.59 1.56
N GLN A 83 -23.18 8.62 1.81
CA GLN A 83 -23.01 9.94 1.18
C GLN A 83 -21.86 10.77 1.74
N LEU A 84 -21.32 10.44 2.91
CA LEU A 84 -20.14 11.10 3.46
C LEU A 84 -18.84 10.52 2.89
N TYR A 85 -18.89 9.30 2.34
CA TYR A 85 -17.70 8.54 2.00
C TYR A 85 -16.89 9.15 0.84
N GLY A 86 -15.59 9.34 1.09
CA GLY A 86 -14.64 10.06 0.23
C GLY A 86 -14.69 11.59 0.38
N LYS A 87 -15.70 12.15 1.06
CA LYS A 87 -15.99 13.60 1.11
C LYS A 87 -15.47 14.28 2.39
N GLU A 88 -15.05 13.51 3.39
CA GLU A 88 -14.49 14.01 4.67
C GLU A 88 -13.31 13.15 5.19
N ASN A 89 -12.60 13.66 6.21
CA ASN A 89 -11.51 12.98 6.93
C ASN A 89 -12.05 12.07 8.05
N ALA A 90 -11.40 10.92 8.33
CA ALA A 90 -11.84 10.00 9.41
C ALA A 90 -10.70 9.17 10.08
N ILE A 91 -10.76 9.02 11.42
CA ILE A 91 -10.00 8.08 12.29
C ILE A 91 -10.84 7.86 13.58
N VAL A 92 -11.29 6.70 14.08
CA VAL A 92 -11.51 5.31 13.60
C VAL A 92 -10.35 4.28 13.50
N VAL A 93 -10.65 3.01 13.86
CA VAL A 93 -9.71 1.86 14.12
C VAL A 93 -10.24 0.47 13.66
N LEU A 94 -9.42 -0.39 13.01
CA LEU A 94 -9.79 -1.74 12.48
C LEU A 94 -9.49 -2.94 13.40
N ASN A 95 -10.17 -4.09 13.17
CA ASN A 95 -9.65 -5.40 13.55
C ASN A 95 -8.54 -5.83 12.58
N HIS A 96 -7.52 -6.52 13.09
CA HIS A 96 -6.46 -7.10 12.27
C HIS A 96 -6.46 -8.62 12.41
N ASN A 97 -7.20 -9.28 11.52
CA ASN A 97 -7.44 -10.73 11.50
C ASN A 97 -6.71 -11.44 10.34
N PHE A 98 -6.27 -10.73 9.30
CA PHE A 98 -5.53 -11.30 8.16
C PHE A 98 -4.40 -10.36 7.70
N GLU A 99 -3.32 -10.94 7.18
CA GLU A 99 -2.14 -10.17 6.74
C GLU A 99 -2.44 -9.21 5.57
N ILE A 100 -3.54 -9.46 4.83
CA ILE A 100 -4.00 -8.64 3.70
C ILE A 100 -5.02 -7.55 4.08
N ASP A 101 -5.36 -7.39 5.37
CA ASP A 101 -6.39 -6.43 5.82
C ASP A 101 -6.11 -4.99 5.33
N PHE A 102 -4.84 -4.58 5.28
CA PHE A 102 -4.44 -3.27 4.78
C PHE A 102 -4.76 -3.07 3.29
N LEU A 103 -4.76 -4.14 2.49
CA LEU A 103 -5.02 -4.10 1.05
C LEU A 103 -6.53 -4.10 0.76
N CYS A 104 -7.32 -4.81 1.57
CA CYS A 104 -8.77 -4.60 1.68
C CYS A 104 -9.11 -3.19 2.19
N GLY A 105 -8.24 -2.64 3.05
CA GLY A 105 -8.14 -1.24 3.44
C GLY A 105 -8.10 -0.32 2.22
N TRP A 106 -7.00 -0.37 1.48
CA TRP A 106 -6.72 0.43 0.28
C TRP A 106 -7.73 0.23 -0.85
N THR A 107 -8.28 -0.95 -1.04
CA THR A 107 -9.31 -1.22 -2.07
C THR A 107 -10.58 -0.39 -1.85
N PHE A 108 -10.97 -0.21 -0.59
CA PHE A 108 -12.06 0.70 -0.23
C PHE A 108 -11.68 2.16 -0.51
N CYS A 109 -10.46 2.57 -0.13
CA CYS A 109 -9.95 3.91 -0.40
C CYS A 109 -9.84 4.21 -1.91
N GLU A 110 -9.57 3.20 -2.75
CA GLU A 110 -9.64 3.32 -4.21
C GLU A 110 -11.06 3.63 -4.64
N ARG A 111 -12.04 2.80 -4.27
CA ARG A 111 -13.45 2.94 -4.69
C ARG A 111 -14.08 4.29 -4.31
N PHE A 112 -13.62 4.92 -3.22
CA PHE A 112 -14.03 6.28 -2.82
C PHE A 112 -13.04 7.40 -3.21
N GLY A 113 -11.99 7.09 -3.97
CA GLY A 113 -11.07 8.06 -4.58
C GLY A 113 -9.96 8.62 -3.67
N VAL A 114 -9.91 8.21 -2.40
CA VAL A 114 -8.98 8.72 -1.37
C VAL A 114 -7.70 7.88 -1.18
N LEU A 115 -7.47 6.83 -1.98
CA LEU A 115 -6.31 5.93 -1.86
C LEU A 115 -4.96 6.67 -1.72
N GLY A 116 -4.70 7.67 -2.55
CA GLY A 116 -3.43 8.42 -2.51
C GLY A 116 -3.25 9.29 -1.27
N ALA A 117 -4.35 9.65 -0.59
CA ALA A 117 -4.34 10.42 0.64
C ALA A 117 -4.39 9.53 1.90
N SER A 118 -4.94 8.32 1.80
CA SER A 118 -5.13 7.39 2.92
C SER A 118 -3.86 7.14 3.75
N LYS A 119 -4.06 6.90 5.06
CA LYS A 119 -3.00 6.68 6.05
C LYS A 119 -3.18 5.30 6.68
N CYS A 120 -2.14 4.87 7.38
CA CYS A 120 -2.21 3.73 8.29
C CYS A 120 -1.07 3.79 9.31
N LEU A 121 -1.29 3.19 10.49
CA LEU A 121 -0.23 2.94 11.47
C LEU A 121 0.68 1.79 10.98
N ALA A 122 1.90 2.12 10.60
CA ALA A 122 2.89 1.16 10.09
C ALA A 122 3.91 0.76 11.15
N LYS A 123 4.36 -0.49 11.15
CA LYS A 123 5.44 -0.97 12.05
C LYS A 123 6.75 -0.25 11.69
N LYS A 124 7.47 0.31 12.66
CA LYS A 124 8.65 1.18 12.43
C LYS A 124 9.74 0.50 11.59
N GLU A 125 9.86 -0.81 11.69
CA GLU A 125 10.75 -1.66 10.90
C GLU A 125 10.50 -1.49 9.38
N LEU A 126 9.25 -1.28 8.96
CA LEU A 126 8.89 -1.09 7.55
C LEU A 126 9.39 0.24 6.99
N SER A 127 9.70 1.25 7.82
CA SER A 127 10.24 2.54 7.35
C SER A 127 11.64 2.43 6.72
N TYR A 128 12.36 1.34 6.98
CA TYR A 128 13.69 1.09 6.41
C TYR A 128 13.64 0.43 5.02
N LEU A 129 12.47 -0.01 4.56
CA LEU A 129 12.32 -0.62 3.23
C LEU A 129 12.34 0.45 2.13
N PRO A 130 13.16 0.30 1.08
CA PRO A 130 13.02 1.09 -0.13
C PRO A 130 11.68 0.80 -0.81
N VAL A 131 11.28 1.66 -1.76
CA VAL A 131 9.96 1.61 -2.41
C VAL A 131 8.82 1.91 -1.43
N ILE A 132 8.41 0.95 -0.60
CA ILE A 132 7.21 1.05 0.24
C ILE A 132 7.45 1.95 1.46
N GLY A 133 8.50 1.70 2.25
CA GLY A 133 8.79 2.47 3.46
C GLY A 133 9.10 3.94 3.17
N TRP A 134 9.82 4.19 2.08
CA TRP A 134 10.12 5.54 1.59
C TRP A 134 8.87 6.26 1.07
N MET A 135 8.01 5.59 0.28
CA MET A 135 6.73 6.16 -0.14
C MET A 135 5.85 6.53 1.07
N TRP A 136 5.75 5.64 2.06
CA TRP A 136 4.99 5.89 3.29
C TRP A 136 5.52 7.06 4.11
N TYR A 137 6.85 7.25 4.17
CA TYR A 137 7.46 8.44 4.78
C TYR A 137 7.03 9.74 4.07
N PHE A 138 7.14 9.79 2.74
CA PHE A 138 6.71 10.93 1.93
C PHE A 138 5.18 11.15 1.92
N LEU A 139 4.40 10.14 2.26
CA LEU A 139 2.94 10.23 2.49
C LEU A 139 2.58 10.63 3.94
N GLU A 140 3.55 10.91 4.81
CA GLU A 140 3.33 11.22 6.24
C GLU A 140 2.56 10.13 6.99
N MET A 141 2.79 8.86 6.66
CA MET A 141 2.25 7.73 7.44
C MET A 141 2.97 7.58 8.78
N VAL A 142 2.22 7.13 9.80
CA VAL A 142 2.69 7.13 11.19
C VAL A 142 3.37 5.81 11.53
N PHE A 143 4.68 5.86 11.76
CA PHE A 143 5.49 4.69 12.08
C PHE A 143 5.62 4.46 13.59
N ILE A 144 5.17 3.31 14.09
CA ILE A 144 5.15 2.94 15.51
C ILE A 144 6.15 1.83 15.86
N LYS A 145 6.84 1.95 17.00
CA LYS A 145 7.71 0.92 17.59
C LYS A 145 6.92 -0.21 18.27
N ARG A 146 5.60 -0.05 18.40
CA ARG A 146 4.66 -0.98 19.08
C ARG A 146 4.78 -0.96 20.62
N LYS A 147 5.32 0.11 21.20
CA LYS A 147 5.43 0.37 22.65
C LYS A 147 4.81 1.73 22.99
N TRP A 148 3.66 1.74 23.66
CA TRP A 148 2.85 2.95 23.84
C TRP A 148 3.62 4.12 24.46
N GLU A 149 4.39 3.90 25.54
CA GLU A 149 5.16 4.97 26.19
C GLU A 149 6.28 5.58 25.31
N GLU A 150 6.82 4.83 24.33
CA GLU A 150 7.81 5.34 23.38
C GLU A 150 7.16 6.01 22.14
N ASP A 151 5.91 5.64 21.83
CA ASP A 151 5.22 6.02 20.59
C ASP A 151 4.20 7.16 20.79
N LYS A 152 3.62 7.31 21.99
CA LYS A 152 2.51 8.25 22.30
C LYS A 152 2.78 9.70 21.88
N SER A 153 3.96 10.23 22.17
CA SER A 153 4.34 11.61 21.79
C SER A 153 4.44 11.78 20.27
N ASN A 154 5.12 10.86 19.60
CA ASN A 154 5.28 10.84 18.15
C ASN A 154 3.93 10.67 17.42
N PHE A 155 3.05 9.80 17.95
CA PHE A 155 1.70 9.58 17.45
C PHE A 155 0.84 10.85 17.54
N VAL A 156 0.77 11.48 18.71
CA VAL A 156 0.01 12.73 18.90
C VAL A 156 0.55 13.86 18.02
N GLN A 157 1.88 14.02 17.92
CA GLN A 157 2.48 15.02 17.05
C GLN A 157 2.17 14.76 15.57
N SER A 158 2.15 13.49 15.14
CA SER A 158 1.82 13.12 13.76
C SER A 158 0.36 13.43 13.44
N LEU A 159 -0.58 13.14 14.35
CA LEU A 159 -2.00 13.52 14.17
C LEU A 159 -2.18 15.04 14.12
N GLN A 160 -1.47 15.81 14.95
CA GLN A 160 -1.48 17.27 14.88
C GLN A 160 -0.95 17.78 13.52
N ASN A 161 0.08 17.14 12.97
CA ASN A 161 0.63 17.46 11.66
C ASN A 161 -0.32 17.11 10.50
N LEU A 162 -1.28 16.19 10.69
CA LEU A 162 -2.29 15.83 9.69
C LEU A 162 -3.55 16.71 9.75
N ARG A 163 -3.71 17.57 10.76
CA ARG A 163 -4.86 18.49 10.88
C ARG A 163 -4.98 19.48 9.69
N ASP A 164 -3.87 19.76 9.01
CA ASP A 164 -3.84 20.62 7.82
C ASP A 164 -3.62 19.82 6.50
N TYR A 165 -4.04 18.54 6.43
CA TYR A 165 -3.89 17.75 5.21
C TYR A 165 -4.84 18.23 4.08
N PRO A 166 -4.37 18.36 2.82
CA PRO A 166 -5.10 19.09 1.77
C PRO A 166 -6.01 18.21 0.88
N GLU A 167 -6.19 16.95 1.26
CA GLU A 167 -6.94 15.87 0.58
C GLU A 167 -7.61 15.03 1.69
N ASN A 168 -8.83 14.55 1.48
CA ASN A 168 -9.54 13.73 2.48
C ASN A 168 -8.80 12.41 2.73
N PHE A 169 -8.45 12.12 3.98
CA PHE A 169 -7.75 10.90 4.37
C PHE A 169 -8.52 10.07 5.40
N TRP A 170 -8.26 8.77 5.36
CA TRP A 170 -8.91 7.75 6.19
C TRP A 170 -7.87 6.82 6.83
N ASP A 171 -8.07 6.60 8.13
CA ASP A 171 -8.00 5.27 8.77
C ASP A 171 -9.47 4.71 8.83
N LYS A 172 -9.76 3.46 9.27
CA LYS A 172 -11.11 2.80 9.18
C LYS A 172 -11.61 2.20 10.52
N PHE A 173 -12.92 2.02 10.75
CA PHE A 173 -13.52 1.59 12.06
C PHE A 173 -13.93 0.11 12.24
N GLN A 174 -14.30 -0.28 13.47
CA GLN A 174 -14.62 -1.66 13.90
C GLN A 174 -15.47 -1.84 15.19
N GLU A 175 -15.88 -0.77 15.91
CA GLU A 175 -16.51 -0.94 17.24
C GLU A 175 -17.84 -1.72 17.19
N ASP A 176 -18.74 -1.44 16.25
CA ASP A 176 -20.07 -2.07 16.19
C ASP A 176 -20.04 -3.58 15.92
N TYR A 177 -19.12 -4.03 15.05
CA TYR A 177 -18.99 -5.46 14.69
C TYR A 177 -18.58 -6.32 15.89
N SER A 178 -17.81 -5.75 16.83
CA SER A 178 -17.32 -6.45 18.02
C SER A 178 -18.42 -6.86 19.01
N GLN A 179 -19.54 -6.13 19.01
CA GLN A 179 -20.68 -6.37 19.89
C GLN A 179 -21.74 -7.26 19.26
N THR A 180 -21.83 -7.28 17.92
CA THR A 180 -22.97 -7.82 17.18
C THR A 180 -22.64 -9.06 16.32
N GLY A 181 -21.37 -9.25 15.95
CA GLY A 181 -20.93 -10.33 15.06
C GLY A 181 -21.43 -10.24 13.62
N CYS A 182 -22.20 -9.21 13.27
CA CYS A 182 -22.74 -8.93 11.94
C CYS A 182 -22.55 -7.43 11.66
N PHE A 183 -22.04 -7.05 10.49
CA PHE A 183 -21.97 -5.64 10.15
C PHE A 183 -23.39 -5.08 9.94
N PRO A 184 -23.78 -3.98 10.60
CA PRO A 184 -25.10 -3.38 10.42
C PRO A 184 -25.23 -2.68 9.06
N GLY A 185 -26.47 -2.52 8.61
CA GLY A 185 -26.82 -1.89 7.34
C GLY A 185 -26.84 -2.82 6.12
N PRO A 186 -27.50 -2.41 5.02
CA PRO A 186 -27.57 -3.19 3.79
C PRO A 186 -26.20 -3.47 3.15
N LYS A 187 -26.11 -4.58 2.41
CA LYS A 187 -24.98 -4.86 1.52
C LYS A 187 -24.92 -3.81 0.41
N VAL A 188 -23.84 -3.03 0.38
CA VAL A 188 -23.50 -2.14 -0.74
C VAL A 188 -22.22 -2.65 -1.38
N THR A 189 -22.18 -2.69 -2.71
CA THR A 189 -20.96 -3.02 -3.46
C THR A 189 -20.56 -1.78 -4.26
N PRO A 190 -19.69 -0.89 -3.72
CA PRO A 190 -19.24 0.27 -4.47
C PRO A 190 -18.50 -0.19 -5.74
N PRO A 191 -18.68 0.46 -6.90
CA PRO A 191 -18.14 -0.01 -8.15
C PRO A 191 -16.60 0.02 -8.16
N CYS A 192 -15.98 -1.03 -8.70
CA CYS A 192 -14.53 -1.07 -8.92
C CYS A 192 -14.15 0.03 -9.92
N ARG A 193 -13.15 0.85 -9.58
CA ARG A 193 -12.72 1.96 -10.45
C ARG A 193 -11.66 1.46 -11.44
N PRO A 194 -11.75 1.83 -12.73
CA PRO A 194 -10.81 1.35 -13.74
C PRO A 194 -9.41 1.98 -13.60
N TRP A 195 -9.25 3.05 -12.84
CA TRP A 195 -8.01 3.83 -12.73
C TRP A 195 -6.82 3.02 -12.20
N ALA A 196 -7.05 2.13 -11.23
CA ALA A 196 -6.03 1.21 -10.73
C ALA A 196 -5.53 0.26 -11.83
N LEU A 197 -6.45 -0.36 -12.59
CA LEU A 197 -6.13 -1.21 -13.73
C LEU A 197 -5.40 -0.43 -14.83
N ILE A 198 -5.89 0.75 -15.20
CA ILE A 198 -5.30 1.61 -16.25
C ILE A 198 -3.87 2.02 -15.87
N ASN A 199 -3.63 2.43 -14.61
CA ASN A 199 -2.31 2.79 -14.11
C ASN A 199 -1.36 1.57 -14.11
N TRP A 200 -1.82 0.41 -13.64
CA TRP A 200 -1.01 -0.82 -13.63
C TRP A 200 -0.66 -1.29 -15.06
N LEU A 201 -1.60 -1.22 -16.00
CA LEU A 201 -1.34 -1.50 -17.42
C LEU A 201 -0.36 -0.49 -18.02
N GLY A 202 -0.51 0.81 -17.72
CA GLY A 202 0.38 1.87 -18.18
C GLY A 202 1.84 1.65 -17.74
N TRP A 203 2.05 1.37 -16.45
CA TRP A 203 3.38 1.00 -15.92
C TRP A 203 3.91 -0.30 -16.53
N THR A 204 3.05 -1.31 -16.72
CA THR A 204 3.45 -2.58 -17.34
C THR A 204 3.92 -2.36 -18.77
N CYS A 205 3.18 -1.61 -19.59
CA CYS A 205 3.57 -1.28 -20.97
C CYS A 205 4.87 -0.46 -21.03
N LEU A 206 5.02 0.54 -20.15
CA LEU A 206 6.23 1.39 -20.09
C LEU A 206 7.49 0.60 -19.70
N LEU A 207 7.36 -0.36 -18.78
CA LEU A 207 8.49 -1.10 -18.20
C LEU A 207 8.78 -2.45 -18.88
N LEU A 208 7.86 -2.98 -19.70
CA LEU A 208 8.05 -4.24 -20.41
C LEU A 208 9.23 -4.19 -21.41
N TYR A 209 9.38 -3.11 -22.18
CA TYR A 209 10.49 -3.00 -23.14
C TYR A 209 11.87 -2.92 -22.44
N PRO A 210 12.08 -2.08 -21.40
CA PRO A 210 13.27 -2.15 -20.56
C PRO A 210 13.55 -3.54 -19.96
N LEU A 211 12.52 -4.27 -19.51
CA LEU A 211 12.67 -5.64 -19.01
C LEU A 211 13.13 -6.61 -20.11
N CYS A 212 12.54 -6.54 -21.30
CA CYS A 212 12.95 -7.36 -22.44
C CYS A 212 14.40 -7.06 -22.86
N LEU A 213 14.81 -5.79 -22.91
CA LEU A 213 16.21 -5.43 -23.17
C LEU A 213 17.16 -6.00 -22.10
N LEU A 214 16.82 -5.85 -20.82
CA LEU A 214 17.62 -6.36 -19.70
C LEU A 214 17.81 -7.89 -19.80
N LEU A 215 16.74 -8.64 -20.09
CA LEU A 215 16.79 -10.10 -20.23
C LEU A 215 17.60 -10.55 -21.45
N VAL A 216 17.44 -9.88 -22.60
CA VAL A 216 18.23 -10.17 -23.82
C VAL A 216 19.71 -9.84 -23.60
N GLN A 217 20.03 -8.70 -22.97
CA GLN A 217 21.40 -8.33 -22.63
C GLN A 217 22.02 -9.29 -21.62
N LEU A 218 21.27 -9.75 -20.61
CA LEU A 218 21.74 -10.73 -19.63
C LEU A 218 22.18 -12.04 -20.30
N VAL A 219 21.33 -12.60 -21.17
CA VAL A 219 21.63 -13.83 -21.93
C VAL A 219 22.80 -13.62 -22.89
N ASN A 220 22.79 -12.53 -23.67
CA ASN A 220 23.82 -12.26 -24.67
C ASN A 220 25.17 -11.81 -24.07
N SER A 221 25.23 -11.44 -22.79
CA SER A 221 26.45 -10.92 -22.16
C SER A 221 27.59 -11.93 -22.07
N GLY A 222 27.30 -13.23 -22.04
CA GLY A 222 28.26 -14.29 -21.72
C GLY A 222 28.93 -14.16 -20.33
N SER A 223 28.53 -13.17 -19.53
CA SER A 223 29.27 -12.72 -18.35
C SER A 223 28.73 -13.40 -17.10
N ILE A 224 29.50 -14.37 -16.60
CA ILE A 224 29.22 -15.05 -15.32
C ILE A 224 29.09 -14.01 -14.19
N LEU A 225 29.89 -12.94 -14.20
CA LEU A 225 29.80 -11.86 -13.20
C LEU A 225 28.46 -11.12 -13.28
N THR A 226 27.97 -10.80 -14.48
CA THR A 226 26.68 -10.10 -14.69
C THR A 226 25.50 -10.98 -14.30
N ILE A 227 25.58 -12.28 -14.60
CA ILE A 227 24.59 -13.28 -14.19
C ILE A 227 24.57 -13.42 -12.67
N MET A 228 25.73 -13.62 -12.03
CA MET A 228 25.84 -13.75 -10.57
C MET A 228 25.37 -12.48 -9.83
N ALA A 229 25.71 -11.28 -10.33
CA ALA A 229 25.23 -10.03 -9.76
C ALA A 229 23.71 -9.89 -9.86
N THR A 230 23.11 -10.29 -10.98
CA THR A 230 21.66 -10.26 -11.19
C THR A 230 20.95 -11.29 -10.30
N VAL A 231 21.48 -12.50 -10.18
CA VAL A 231 20.96 -13.53 -9.27
C VAL A 231 21.04 -13.08 -7.81
N ALA A 232 22.17 -12.47 -7.39
CA ALA A 232 22.33 -11.92 -6.05
C ALA A 232 21.34 -10.78 -5.76
N PHE A 233 21.10 -9.88 -6.73
CA PHE A 233 20.10 -8.82 -6.61
C PHE A 233 18.68 -9.40 -6.47
N CYS A 234 18.29 -10.35 -7.34
CA CYS A 234 16.99 -11.02 -7.26
C CYS A 234 16.81 -11.79 -5.93
N ALA A 235 17.88 -12.42 -5.41
CA ALA A 235 17.87 -13.06 -4.10
C ALA A 235 17.66 -12.05 -2.95
N ALA A 236 18.34 -10.90 -3.00
CA ALA A 236 18.19 -9.82 -2.02
C ALA A 236 16.77 -9.21 -2.03
N VAL A 237 16.20 -8.95 -3.22
CA VAL A 237 14.81 -8.49 -3.36
C VAL A 237 13.82 -9.55 -2.83
N SER A 238 14.00 -10.82 -3.18
CA SER A 238 13.19 -11.93 -2.67
C SER A 238 13.27 -12.07 -1.15
N PHE A 239 14.45 -11.90 -0.57
CA PHE A 239 14.64 -11.87 0.89
C PHE A 239 13.92 -10.67 1.53
N GLY A 240 14.06 -9.47 0.96
CA GLY A 240 13.38 -8.26 1.44
C GLY A 240 11.85 -8.39 1.42
N VAL A 241 11.29 -8.95 0.35
CA VAL A 241 9.85 -9.26 0.25
C VAL A 241 9.41 -10.26 1.32
N ARG A 242 10.12 -11.37 1.49
CA ARG A 242 9.80 -12.38 2.51
C ARG A 242 9.90 -11.83 3.93
N TRP A 243 10.91 -10.99 4.19
CA TRP A 243 11.06 -10.29 5.47
C TRP A 243 9.92 -9.30 5.71
N MET A 244 9.49 -8.56 4.69
CA MET A 244 8.36 -7.63 4.76
C MET A 244 7.03 -8.35 5.07
N ILE A 245 6.77 -9.49 4.42
CA ILE A 245 5.62 -10.35 4.74
C ILE A 245 5.75 -10.89 6.18
N GLY A 246 6.97 -11.26 6.59
CA GLY A 246 7.29 -11.56 7.99
C GLY A 246 7.11 -10.38 8.97
N GLN A 247 6.84 -9.16 8.49
CA GLN A 247 6.37 -8.04 9.32
C GLN A 247 4.86 -7.82 9.24
N THR A 248 4.14 -8.34 8.24
CA THR A 248 2.66 -8.33 8.23
C THR A 248 2.03 -9.43 9.08
N GLU A 249 2.81 -10.44 9.51
CA GLU A 249 2.40 -11.46 10.49
C GLU A 249 1.67 -10.86 11.71
N ILE A 250 0.46 -11.37 12.00
CA ILE A 250 -0.39 -10.95 13.13
C ILE A 250 0.26 -11.29 14.48
N LYS A 251 1.04 -12.39 14.54
CA LYS A 251 1.85 -12.77 15.70
C LYS A 251 2.88 -11.71 16.13
N ARG A 252 3.08 -10.66 15.31
CA ARG A 252 3.97 -9.52 15.55
C ARG A 252 3.21 -8.18 15.61
N SER A 253 1.93 -8.19 15.98
CA SER A 253 1.12 -7.00 16.23
C SER A 253 1.64 -6.16 17.42
N SER A 254 0.99 -5.04 17.73
CA SER A 254 1.24 -4.26 18.95
C SER A 254 0.32 -4.70 20.09
N SER A 255 0.78 -4.57 21.35
CA SER A 255 -0.11 -4.75 22.53
C SER A 255 -0.97 -3.51 22.83
N TYR A 256 -1.28 -2.69 21.82
CA TYR A 256 -2.14 -1.52 21.97
C TYR A 256 -3.59 -1.98 22.17
N GLY A 257 -4.36 -1.27 23.01
CA GLY A 257 -5.74 -1.63 23.34
C GLY A 257 -5.92 -2.88 24.23
N VAL A 258 -4.86 -3.67 24.45
CA VAL A 258 -4.91 -4.81 25.39
C VAL A 258 -5.02 -4.28 26.82
N PRO A 259 -6.04 -4.69 27.61
CA PRO A 259 -6.19 -4.27 29.00
C PRO A 259 -4.96 -4.62 29.84
N LEU A 260 -4.54 -3.70 30.73
CA LEU A 260 -3.33 -3.86 31.55
C LEU A 260 -3.36 -5.08 32.48
N ASN A 261 -4.56 -5.59 32.81
CA ASN A 261 -4.75 -6.76 33.66
C ASN A 261 -4.51 -8.11 32.95
N ASN A 262 -4.28 -8.10 31.63
CA ASN A 262 -4.00 -9.30 30.81
C ASN A 262 -2.53 -9.33 30.33
N LYS A 263 -1.58 -8.99 31.21
CA LYS A 263 -0.13 -8.99 30.95
C LYS A 263 0.64 -9.72 32.04
#